data_AF-A0A1W6K2M8-F1
#
_entry.id   AF-A0A1W6K2M8-F1
#
_cell.length_a   1.000
_cell.length_b   1.000
_cell.length_c   1.000
_cell.angle_alpha   90.00
_cell.angle_beta   90.00
_cell.angle_gamma   90.00
#
_symmetry.space_group_name_H-M   'P 1'
#
loop_
_entity.id
_entity.type
_entity.pdbx_description
1 polymer ?
#
loop_
_entity_poly.entity_id
_entity_poly.type
_entity_poly.pdbx_seq_one_letter_code
_entity_poly.pdbx_strand_id
1 'polypeptide(L)'
;MKTVTIKVKDEIFEIAEEMVKEGIASSRNEAFNIIMEIGLNEAKKRLEKKKKIDELVNKWLKEGLPKDLDLPTSEEVISERE
;
A
#
# COMPACT_ATOMS: atom_id res chain seq x y z
N MET A 1 13.32 -22.62 2.70
CA MET A 1 12.07 -22.14 3.36
C MET A 1 12.06 -22.62 4.80
N LYS A 2 11.37 -21.92 5.70
CA LYS A 2 11.14 -22.38 7.08
C LYS A 2 9.73 -22.96 7.19
N THR A 3 9.58 -24.06 7.91
CA THR A 3 8.26 -24.65 8.18
C THR A 3 7.65 -23.95 9.38
N VAL A 4 6.43 -23.45 9.21
CA VAL A 4 5.64 -22.81 10.26
C VAL A 4 4.23 -23.40 10.27
N THR A 5 3.60 -23.41 11.44
CA THR A 5 2.17 -23.71 11.56
C THR A 5 1.43 -22.41 11.75
N ILE A 6 0.45 -22.13 10.89
CA ILE A 6 -0.39 -20.94 10.95
C ILE A 6 -1.86 -21.36 11.05
N LYS A 7 -2.66 -20.58 11.78
CA LYS A 7 -4.12 -20.67 11.72
C LYS A 7 -4.61 -19.62 10.73
N VAL A 8 -5.45 -20.03 9.79
CA VAL A 8 -6.03 -19.18 8.76
C VAL A 8 -7.55 -19.25 8.83
N LYS A 9 -8.21 -18.27 8.23
CA LYS A 9 -9.67 -18.31 8.03
C LYS A 9 -10.02 -19.34 6.96
N ASP A 10 -11.22 -19.90 7.03
CA ASP A 10 -11.71 -20.90 6.07
C ASP A 10 -11.66 -20.37 4.63
N GLU A 11 -12.09 -19.13 4.40
CA GLU A 11 -12.02 -18.46 3.10
C GLU A 11 -10.62 -18.49 2.46
N ILE A 12 -9.56 -18.28 3.26
CA ILE A 12 -8.18 -18.30 2.76
C ILE A 12 -7.77 -19.74 2.41
N PHE A 13 -8.20 -20.70 3.22
CA PHE A 13 -7.94 -22.11 2.98
C PHE A 13 -8.64 -22.61 1.71
N GLU A 14 -9.89 -22.22 1.50
CA GLU A 14 -10.69 -22.59 0.32
C GLU A 14 -10.06 -22.06 -0.97
N ILE A 15 -9.66 -20.78 -0.99
CA ILE A 15 -8.95 -20.20 -2.13
C ILE A 15 -7.63 -20.94 -2.40
N ALA A 16 -6.86 -21.27 -1.36
CA ALA A 16 -5.61 -22.00 -1.53
C ALA A 16 -5.83 -23.41 -2.11
N GLU A 17 -6.91 -24.10 -1.73
CA GLU A 17 -7.31 -25.38 -2.32
C GLU A 17 -7.75 -25.24 -3.78
N GLU A 18 -8.51 -24.21 -4.12
CA GLU A 18 -8.94 -23.92 -5.49
C GLU A 18 -7.74 -23.61 -6.40
N MET A 19 -6.77 -22.84 -5.91
CA MET A 19 -5.51 -22.58 -6.64
C MET A 19 -4.74 -23.86 -6.96
N VAL A 20 -4.79 -24.86 -6.09
CA VAL A 20 -4.15 -26.16 -6.36
C VAL A 20 -4.97 -26.96 -7.37
N LYS A 21 -6.31 -26.98 -7.25
CA LYS A 21 -7.20 -27.69 -8.18
C LYS A 21 -7.08 -27.17 -9.61
N GLU A 22 -7.00 -25.85 -9.77
CA GLU A 22 -6.87 -25.18 -11.07
C GLU A 22 -5.42 -25.20 -11.62
N GLY A 23 -4.47 -25.81 -10.90
CA GLY A 23 -3.07 -25.92 -11.32
C GLY A 23 -2.28 -24.61 -11.28
N ILE A 24 -2.81 -23.58 -10.61
CA ILE A 24 -2.11 -22.30 -10.37
C ILE A 24 -0.96 -22.51 -9.38
N ALA A 25 -1.12 -23.43 -8.43
CA ALA A 25 -0.08 -23.83 -7.48
C ALA A 25 0.12 -25.35 -7.51
N SER A 26 1.36 -25.81 -7.40
CA SER A 26 1.70 -27.24 -7.31
C SER A 26 1.37 -27.87 -5.95
N SER A 27 1.16 -27.05 -4.92
CA SER A 27 0.83 -27.51 -3.57
C SER A 27 0.12 -26.43 -2.75
N ARG A 28 -0.58 -26.85 -1.68
CA ARG A 28 -1.16 -25.91 -0.69
C ARG A 28 -0.13 -24.94 -0.16
N ASN A 29 1.07 -25.42 0.14
CA ASN A 29 2.14 -24.58 0.68
C ASN A 29 2.52 -23.49 -0.34
N GLU A 30 2.66 -23.84 -1.62
CA GLU A 30 2.91 -22.85 -2.66
C GLU A 30 1.75 -21.86 -2.80
N ALA A 31 0.50 -22.33 -2.80
CA ALA A 31 -0.68 -21.47 -2.84
C ALA A 31 -0.70 -20.45 -1.69
N PHE A 32 -0.47 -20.91 -0.44
CA PHE A 32 -0.37 -20.01 0.71
C PHE A 32 0.78 -19.01 0.58
N ASN A 33 1.93 -19.42 0.04
CA ASN A 33 3.05 -18.50 -0.17
C ASN A 33 2.73 -17.44 -1.23
N ILE A 34 2.05 -17.81 -2.33
CA ILE A 34 1.58 -16.86 -3.34
C ILE A 34 0.62 -15.84 -2.71
N ILE A 35 -0.38 -16.31 -1.95
CA ILE A 35 -1.33 -15.44 -1.25
C ILE A 35 -0.59 -14.46 -0.32
N MET A 36 0.35 -14.97 0.48
CA MET A 36 1.14 -14.16 1.40
C MET A 36 2.04 -13.16 0.67
N GLU A 37 2.61 -13.51 -0.47
CA GLU A 37 3.48 -12.65 -1.27
C GLU A 37 2.71 -11.48 -1.89
N ILE A 38 1.52 -11.74 -2.41
CA ILE A 38 0.59 -10.70 -2.88
C ILE A 38 0.26 -9.73 -1.74
N GLY A 39 -0.14 -10.27 -0.58
CA GLY A 39 -0.45 -9.47 0.60
C GLY A 39 0.75 -8.67 1.12
N LEU A 40 1.95 -9.26 1.09
CA LEU A 40 3.20 -8.62 1.52
C LEU A 40 3.54 -7.41 0.64
N ASN A 41 3.40 -7.54 -0.67
CA ASN A 41 3.69 -6.45 -1.60
C ASN A 41 2.74 -5.26 -1.40
N GLU A 42 1.45 -5.52 -1.18
CA GLU A 42 0.48 -4.47 -0.86
C GLU A 42 0.78 -3.81 0.50
N ALA A 43 1.13 -4.60 1.52
CA ALA A 43 1.52 -4.07 2.82
C ALA A 43 2.76 -3.16 2.74
N LYS A 44 3.78 -3.55 1.97
CA LYS A 44 4.98 -2.73 1.73
C LYS A 44 4.63 -1.40 1.07
N LYS A 45 3.83 -1.42 0.00
CA LYS A 45 3.39 -0.19 -0.71
C LYS A 45 2.66 0.77 0.23
N ARG A 46 1.75 0.27 1.07
CA ARG A 46 1.03 1.09 2.06
C ARG A 46 1.98 1.70 3.08
N LEU A 47 2.94 0.93 3.56
CA LEU A 47 3.92 1.40 4.54
C LEU A 47 4.82 2.50 3.95
N GLU A 48 5.32 2.32 2.73
CA GLU A 48 6.12 3.34 2.04
C GLU A 48 5.33 4.63 1.81
N LYS A 49 4.08 4.52 1.35
CA LYS A 49 3.20 5.67 1.19
C LYS A 49 3.01 6.42 2.50
N LYS A 50 2.78 5.70 3.61
CA LYS A 50 2.61 6.29 4.93
C LYS A 50 3.87 7.02 5.40
N LYS A 51 5.05 6.39 5.25
CA LYS A 51 6.34 7.02 5.56
C LYS A 51 6.56 8.31 4.76
N LYS A 52 6.25 8.29 3.46
CA LYS A 52 6.38 9.47 2.59
C LYS A 52 5.46 10.61 3.03
N ILE A 53 4.21 10.30 3.41
CA ILE A 53 3.29 11.29 3.96
C ILE A 53 3.86 11.89 5.25
N ASP A 54 4.31 11.05 6.18
CA ASP A 54 4.84 11.54 7.45
C ASP A 54 6.11 12.38 7.25
N GLU A 55 6.96 12.04 6.27
CA GLU A 55 8.11 12.86 5.87
C GLU A 55 7.68 14.24 5.34
N LEU A 56 6.71 14.28 4.42
CA LEU A 56 6.19 15.52 3.85
C LEU A 56 5.51 16.41 4.91
N VAL A 57 4.73 15.82 5.81
CA VAL A 57 4.09 16.54 6.92
C VAL A 57 5.16 17.13 7.85
N ASN A 58 6.18 16.34 8.22
CA ASN A 58 7.27 16.83 9.05
C ASN A 58 8.07 17.93 8.36
N LYS A 59 8.29 17.83 7.05
CA LYS A 59 8.94 18.88 6.26
C LYS A 59 8.12 20.17 6.29
N TRP A 60 6.83 20.08 6.00
CA TRP A 60 5.91 21.22 6.04
C TRP A 60 5.83 21.87 7.43
N LEU A 61 5.75 21.07 8.50
CA LEU A 61 5.73 21.60 9.87
C LEU A 61 7.01 22.35 10.25
N LYS A 62 8.17 21.95 9.70
CA LYS A 62 9.47 22.59 9.97
C LYS A 62 9.74 23.79 9.07
N GLU A 63 9.42 23.68 7.78
CA GLU A 63 9.83 24.64 6.75
C GLU A 63 8.69 25.59 6.34
N GLY A 64 7.45 25.29 6.71
CA GLY A 64 6.25 25.99 6.24
C GLY A 64 5.87 25.58 4.83
N LEU A 65 5.11 26.44 4.13
CA LEU A 65 4.74 26.22 2.73
C LEU A 65 5.99 26.09 1.85
N PRO A 66 6.01 25.16 0.87
CA PRO A 66 7.08 25.08 -0.11
C PRO A 66 7.25 26.44 -0.80
N LYS A 67 8.47 26.98 -0.80
CA LYS A 67 8.77 28.32 -1.31
C LYS A 67 8.76 28.40 -2.84
N ASP A 68 8.86 27.24 -3.47
CA ASP A 68 8.78 27.00 -4.92
C ASP A 68 7.34 26.87 -5.42
N LEU A 69 6.36 26.90 -4.52
CA LEU A 69 4.95 26.88 -4.89
C LEU A 69 4.52 28.28 -5.33
N ASP A 70 4.27 28.44 -6.63
CA ASP A 70 3.66 29.64 -7.20
C ASP A 70 2.17 29.65 -6.82
N LEU A 71 1.89 30.17 -5.63
CA LEU A 71 0.55 30.28 -5.10
C LEU A 71 -0.05 31.61 -5.54
N PRO A 72 -1.24 31.61 -6.16
CA PRO A 72 -1.88 32.85 -6.55
C PRO A 72 -2.13 33.68 -5.31
N THR A 73 -1.81 34.96 -5.42
CA THR A 73 -2.10 35.94 -4.39
C THR A 73 -3.61 36.14 -4.28
N SER A 74 -4.06 36.63 -3.12
CA SER A 74 -5.47 36.96 -2.92
C SER A 74 -6.00 37.91 -3.99
N GLU A 75 -5.15 38.80 -4.51
CA GLU A 75 -5.50 39.77 -5.57
C GLU A 75 -5.73 39.09 -6.92
N GLU A 76 -4.91 38.12 -7.31
CA GLU A 76 -5.07 37.34 -8.55
C GLU A 76 -6.34 36.49 -8.53
N VAL A 77 -6.72 35.96 -7.36
CA VAL A 77 -7.96 35.17 -7.22
C VAL A 77 -9.22 36.05 -7.27
N ILE A 78 -9.12 37.31 -6.83
CA ILE A 78 -10.24 38.26 -6.84
C ILE A 78 -10.48 38.78 -8.26
N SER A 79 -9.43 39.07 -9.03
CA SER A 79 -9.55 39.61 -10.39
C SER A 79 -10.12 38.61 -11.41
N GLU A 80 -9.97 37.30 -11.20
CA GLU A 80 -10.60 36.28 -12.04
C GLU A 80 -12.13 36.13 -11.85
N ARG A 81 -12.70 36.77 -10.81
CA ARG A 81 -14.14 36.67 -10.48
C ARG A 81 -14.97 37.87 -10.96
N GLU A 82 -14.33 38.95 -11.39
CA GLU A 82 -14.95 40.16 -11.95
C GLU A 82 -14.94 40.13 -13.49
#